data_AF-A0A5C6PNQ9-F1
#
_entry.id   AF-A0A5C6PNQ9-F1
#
_cell.length_a   1.000
_cell.length_b   1.000
_cell.length_c   1.000
_cell.angle_alpha   90.00
_cell.angle_beta   90.00
_cell.angle_gamma   90.00
#
_symmetry.space_group_name_H-M   'P 1'
#
loop_
_entity.id
_entity.type
_entity.pdbx_description
1 polymer ?
#
loop_
_entity_poly.entity_id
_entity_poly.type
_entity_poly.pdbx_seq_one_letter_code
_entity_poly.pdbx_strand_id
1 'polypeptide(L)'
;MILSLTVAAFFDSVAYVMGESLPKGPVCNFQAWWLTYFDWSALAWVCLITLNLYFNLVREVSTNKYEMLYHLMAWGVPLVMASLPLLKGYYGPAGAWCWITDDHVAWRFGIWYVPLFSLIFLMICCYARIICVANQRMQSWLGTFNPERERRKVMGCQHTYAYTHSYT
;
A
#
# COMPACT_ATOMS: atom_id res chain seq x y z
N MET A 1 2.45 7.59 4.85
CA MET A 1 2.10 6.47 3.93
C MET A 1 0.59 6.31 3.72
N ILE A 2 -0.21 5.88 4.72
CA ILE A 2 -1.67 5.66 4.52
C ILE A 2 -2.40 6.94 4.08
N LEU A 3 -2.10 8.08 4.71
CA LEU A 3 -2.66 9.37 4.29
C LEU A 3 -2.36 9.69 2.81
N SER A 4 -1.15 9.35 2.34
CA SER A 4 -0.75 9.58 0.96
C SER A 4 -1.47 8.66 -0.02
N LEU A 5 -1.70 7.40 0.39
CA LEU A 5 -2.55 6.47 -0.35
C LEU A 5 -3.99 7.01 -0.47
N THR A 6 -4.57 7.49 0.63
CA THR A 6 -5.95 8.03 0.59
C THR A 6 -6.05 9.27 -0.28
N VAL A 7 -5.03 10.13 -0.29
CA VAL A 7 -4.96 11.28 -1.20
C VAL A 7 -4.89 10.81 -2.66
N ALA A 8 -4.05 9.81 -2.97
CA ALA A 8 -3.98 9.25 -4.32
C ALA A 8 -5.34 8.66 -4.76
N ALA A 9 -5.97 7.83 -3.91
CA ALA A 9 -7.25 7.19 -4.20
C ALA A 9 -8.41 8.20 -4.35
N PHE A 10 -8.39 9.31 -3.61
CA PHE A 10 -9.35 10.38 -3.77
C PHE A 10 -9.25 11.01 -5.17
N PHE A 11 -8.05 11.40 -5.58
CA PHE A 11 -7.84 12.01 -6.89
C PHE A 11 -8.05 11.04 -8.06
N ASP A 12 -7.76 9.77 -7.84
CA ASP A 12 -8.09 8.69 -8.76
C ASP A 12 -9.61 8.56 -8.95
N SER A 13 -10.36 8.52 -7.85
CA SER A 13 -11.83 8.47 -7.89
C SER A 13 -12.43 9.68 -8.62
N VAL A 14 -11.85 10.87 -8.45
CA VAL A 14 -12.24 12.07 -9.22
C VAL A 14 -12.06 11.85 -10.72
N ALA A 15 -10.99 11.17 -11.15
CA ALA A 15 -10.74 10.84 -12.54
C ALA A 15 -11.84 9.95 -13.15
N TYR A 16 -12.28 8.95 -12.41
CA TYR A 16 -13.36 8.05 -12.80
C TYR A 16 -14.72 8.74 -12.82
N VAL A 17 -14.98 9.68 -11.90
CA VAL A 17 -16.23 10.46 -11.88
C VAL A 17 -16.32 11.43 -13.07
N MET A 18 -15.20 11.92 -13.58
CA MET A 18 -15.16 12.70 -14.83
C MET A 18 -15.44 11.87 -16.10
N GLY A 19 -15.90 10.62 -15.96
CA GLY A 19 -16.19 9.66 -17.03
C GLY A 19 -17.39 10.04 -17.89
N GLU A 20 -17.25 11.09 -18.70
CA GLU A 20 -17.99 11.25 -19.94
C GLU A 20 -17.02 10.95 -21.09
N SER A 21 -17.46 10.23 -22.14
CA SER A 21 -16.61 9.91 -23.28
C SER A 21 -16.30 11.18 -24.08
N LEU A 22 -15.29 11.92 -23.62
CA LEU A 22 -14.88 13.16 -24.24
C LEU A 22 -14.37 12.89 -25.66
N PRO A 23 -14.67 13.76 -26.63
CA PRO A 23 -14.06 13.67 -27.94
C PRO A 23 -12.53 13.79 -27.83
N LYS A 24 -11.81 13.29 -28.84
CA LYS A 24 -10.34 13.42 -28.91
C LYS A 24 -9.95 14.90 -28.73
N GLY A 25 -9.12 15.17 -27.73
CA GLY A 25 -8.74 16.53 -27.38
C GLY A 25 -7.84 16.61 -26.15
N PRO A 26 -7.35 17.82 -25.82
CA PRO A 26 -6.43 18.04 -24.71
C PRO A 26 -7.04 17.67 -23.34
N VAL A 27 -8.35 17.86 -23.17
CA VAL A 27 -9.06 17.48 -21.94
C VAL A 27 -9.09 15.97 -21.75
N CYS A 28 -9.36 15.22 -22.82
CA CYS A 28 -9.33 13.76 -22.82
C CYS A 28 -7.91 13.23 -22.50
N ASN A 29 -6.87 13.83 -23.07
CA ASN A 29 -5.49 13.45 -22.79
C ASN A 29 -5.09 13.76 -21.34
N PHE A 30 -5.55 14.90 -20.80
CA PHE A 30 -5.32 15.25 -19.40
C PHE A 30 -6.05 14.29 -18.46
N GLN A 31 -7.31 13.94 -18.74
CA GLN A 31 -8.06 12.94 -17.98
C GLN A 31 -7.34 11.58 -17.98
N ALA A 32 -6.89 11.11 -19.16
CA ALA A 32 -6.18 9.85 -19.29
C ALA A 32 -4.85 9.82 -18.52
N TRP A 33 -4.09 10.91 -18.59
CA TRP A 33 -2.85 11.07 -17.84
C TRP A 33 -3.11 11.13 -16.34
N TRP A 34 -4.11 11.90 -15.91
CA TRP A 34 -4.51 12.04 -14.51
C TRP A 34 -4.92 10.69 -13.91
N LEU A 35 -5.82 9.97 -14.60
CA LEU A 35 -6.25 8.63 -14.24
C LEU A 35 -5.04 7.71 -14.13
N THR A 36 -4.22 7.60 -15.19
CA THR A 36 -3.03 6.72 -15.19
C THR A 36 -2.05 7.06 -14.06
N TYR A 37 -1.86 8.33 -13.75
CA TYR A 37 -0.93 8.79 -12.71
C TYR A 37 -1.40 8.40 -11.30
N PHE A 38 -2.67 8.66 -10.97
CA PHE A 38 -3.18 8.40 -9.64
C PHE A 38 -3.45 6.90 -9.39
N ASP A 39 -3.87 6.17 -10.42
CA ASP A 39 -3.94 4.70 -10.40
C ASP A 39 -2.57 4.08 -10.06
N TRP A 40 -1.52 4.50 -10.78
CA TRP A 40 -0.16 4.05 -10.52
C TRP A 40 0.35 4.48 -9.13
N SER A 41 -0.01 5.69 -8.69
CA SER A 41 0.38 6.20 -7.36
C SER A 41 -0.28 5.41 -6.24
N ALA A 42 -1.57 5.10 -6.36
CA ALA A 42 -2.29 4.26 -5.41
C ALA A 42 -1.66 2.86 -5.34
N LEU A 43 -1.40 2.23 -6.49
CA LEU A 43 -0.75 0.93 -6.55
C LEU A 43 0.66 0.94 -5.91
N ALA A 44 1.48 1.96 -6.22
CA ALA A 44 2.80 2.12 -5.65
C ALA A 44 2.75 2.29 -4.13
N TRP A 45 1.83 3.12 -3.62
CA TRP A 45 1.64 3.29 -2.18
C TRP A 45 1.24 1.98 -1.48
N VAL A 46 0.31 1.22 -2.05
CA VAL A 46 -0.09 -0.08 -1.53
C VAL A 46 1.12 -1.02 -1.46
N CYS A 47 1.89 -1.15 -2.55
CA CYS A 47 3.09 -1.99 -2.59
C CYS A 47 4.12 -1.57 -1.52
N LEU A 48 4.36 -0.27 -1.37
CA LEU A 48 5.32 0.26 -0.40
C LEU A 48 4.86 0.06 1.04
N ILE A 49 3.57 0.16 1.33
CA ILE A 49 3.01 -0.17 2.65
C ILE A 49 3.23 -1.65 2.94
N THR A 50 2.98 -2.55 1.99
CA THR A 50 3.23 -3.98 2.17
C THR A 50 4.72 -4.27 2.42
N LEU A 51 5.63 -3.63 1.66
CA LEU A 51 7.08 -3.76 1.88
C LEU A 51 7.52 -3.20 3.23
N ASN A 52 6.99 -2.05 3.62
CA ASN A 52 7.23 -1.45 4.93
C ASN A 52 6.84 -2.42 6.06
N LEU A 53 5.64 -3.02 5.95
CA LEU A 53 5.15 -4.00 6.91
C LEU A 53 6.04 -5.25 6.94
N TYR A 54 6.47 -5.74 5.77
CA TYR A 54 7.39 -6.87 5.67
C TYR A 54 8.73 -6.57 6.36
N PHE A 55 9.34 -5.41 6.12
CA PHE A 55 10.61 -5.06 6.74
C PHE A 55 10.50 -4.89 8.26
N ASN A 56 9.43 -4.24 8.75
CA ASN A 56 9.26 -4.04 10.20
C ASN A 56 8.86 -5.34 10.93
N LEU A 57 7.94 -6.14 10.38
CA LEU A 57 7.44 -7.34 11.06
C LEU A 57 8.28 -8.58 10.82
N VAL A 58 8.77 -8.81 9.60
CA VAL A 58 9.49 -10.05 9.26
C VAL A 58 10.99 -9.89 9.42
N ARG A 59 11.54 -8.73 9.01
CA ARG A 59 12.98 -8.46 9.07
C ARG A 59 13.41 -7.67 10.31
N GLU A 60 12.48 -7.10 11.05
CA GLU A 60 12.75 -6.23 12.21
C GLU A 60 13.69 -5.06 11.90
N VAL A 61 13.65 -4.58 10.66
CA VAL A 61 14.45 -3.43 10.20
C VAL A 61 13.60 -2.18 10.29
N SER A 62 14.07 -1.19 11.06
CA SER A 62 13.41 0.12 11.14
C SER A 62 13.43 0.82 9.78
N THR A 63 12.25 1.20 9.31
CA THR A 63 12.07 1.85 8.01
C THR A 63 11.99 3.37 8.05
N ASN A 64 12.12 4.00 9.21
CA ASN A 64 11.86 5.45 9.37
C ASN A 64 12.75 6.31 8.45
N LYS A 65 13.99 5.89 8.21
CA LYS A 65 14.92 6.58 7.30
C LYS A 65 14.55 6.48 5.81
N TYR A 66 13.66 5.57 5.44
CA TYR A 66 13.26 5.36 4.04
C TYR A 66 11.96 6.10 3.67
N GLU A 67 11.36 6.85 4.59
CA GLU A 67 10.09 7.55 4.33
C GLU A 67 10.19 8.49 3.12
N MET A 68 11.24 9.30 3.04
CA MET A 68 11.45 10.18 1.89
C MET A 68 11.64 9.39 0.58
N LEU A 69 12.34 8.25 0.63
CA LEU A 69 12.50 7.38 -0.53
C LEU A 69 11.16 6.78 -0.97
N TYR A 70 10.28 6.39 -0.04
CA TYR A 70 8.95 5.91 -0.36
C TYR A 70 8.12 6.99 -1.06
N HIS A 71 8.17 8.24 -0.60
CA HIS A 71 7.50 9.35 -1.28
C HIS A 71 8.04 9.59 -2.69
N LEU A 72 9.37 9.58 -2.86
CA LEU A 72 9.99 9.74 -4.18
C LEU A 72 9.56 8.64 -5.14
N MET A 73 9.52 7.38 -4.69
CA MET A 73 9.09 6.26 -5.53
C MET A 73 7.59 6.31 -5.83
N ALA A 74 6.76 6.56 -4.82
CA ALA A 74 5.30 6.51 -4.93
C ALA A 74 4.69 7.66 -5.75
N TRP A 75 5.42 8.76 -5.94
CA TRP A 75 4.99 9.87 -6.79
C TRP A 75 5.81 9.97 -8.08
N GLY A 76 7.13 9.73 -8.00
CA GLY A 76 8.02 9.86 -9.15
C GLY A 76 7.85 8.75 -10.19
N VAL A 77 7.77 7.48 -9.77
CA VAL A 77 7.60 6.36 -10.71
C VAL A 77 6.27 6.47 -11.46
N PRO A 78 5.12 6.69 -10.80
CA PRO A 78 3.85 6.93 -11.48
C PRO A 78 3.88 8.10 -12.45
N LEU A 79 4.59 9.19 -12.11
CA LEU A 79 4.70 10.35 -12.98
C LEU A 79 5.37 9.99 -14.31
N VAL A 80 6.44 9.19 -14.25
CA VAL A 80 7.11 8.67 -15.44
C VAL A 80 6.19 7.74 -16.22
N MET A 81 5.54 6.78 -15.55
CA MET A 81 4.66 5.80 -16.19
C MET A 81 3.49 6.45 -16.92
N ALA A 82 2.86 7.48 -16.33
CA ALA A 82 1.77 8.23 -16.95
C ALA A 82 2.24 9.17 -18.07
N SER A 83 3.45 9.74 -17.94
CA SER A 83 3.97 10.68 -18.96
C SER A 83 4.43 9.97 -20.23
N LEU A 84 4.83 8.69 -20.17
CA LEU A 84 5.29 7.94 -21.34
C LEU A 84 4.24 7.85 -22.47
N PRO A 85 2.98 7.41 -22.23
CA PRO A 85 1.94 7.44 -23.25
C PRO A 85 1.55 8.85 -23.69
N LEU A 86 1.62 9.84 -22.78
CA LEU A 86 1.32 11.24 -23.10
C LEU A 86 2.30 11.79 -24.13
N LEU A 87 3.61 11.60 -23.91
CA LEU A 87 4.67 12.06 -24.81
C LEU A 87 4.63 11.37 -26.18
N LYS A 88 4.09 10.15 -26.23
CA LYS A 88 3.88 9.40 -27.48
C LYS A 88 2.57 9.75 -28.19
N GLY A 89 1.67 10.49 -27.55
CA GLY A 89 0.35 10.81 -28.10
C GLY A 89 -0.59 9.60 -28.17
N TYR A 90 -0.42 8.61 -27.30
CA TYR A 90 -1.23 7.38 -27.30
C TYR A 90 -2.50 7.47 -26.45
N TYR A 91 -2.73 8.62 -25.80
CA TYR A 91 -3.96 8.87 -25.08
C TYR A 91 -5.09 9.30 -26.01
N GLY A 92 -6.30 8.87 -25.67
CA GLY A 92 -7.53 9.21 -26.38
C GLY A 92 -8.74 8.45 -25.83
N PRO A 93 -9.90 8.54 -26.49
CA PRO A 93 -11.11 7.86 -26.06
C PRO A 93 -10.92 6.34 -26.14
N ALA A 94 -11.18 5.64 -25.03
CA ALA A 94 -10.93 4.21 -24.88
C ALA A 94 -12.13 3.49 -24.23
N GLY A 95 -13.34 3.90 -24.59
CA GLY A 95 -14.60 3.41 -24.01
C GLY A 95 -15.27 4.48 -23.16
N ALA A 96 -15.56 4.16 -21.90
CA ALA A 96 -16.25 5.05 -20.97
C ALA A 96 -15.38 6.20 -20.42
N TRP A 97 -14.05 6.07 -20.53
CA TRP A 97 -13.08 7.09 -20.15
C TRP A 97 -11.99 7.22 -21.20
N CYS A 98 -11.21 8.30 -21.09
CA CYS A 98 -10.02 8.48 -21.88
C CYS A 98 -8.85 7.68 -21.30
N TRP A 99 -8.16 6.93 -22.15
CA TRP A 99 -6.99 6.13 -21.77
C TRP A 99 -6.09 5.86 -22.98
N ILE A 100 -5.17 4.90 -22.89
CA ILE A 100 -4.38 4.44 -24.03
C ILE A 100 -5.34 3.84 -25.05
N THR A 101 -5.31 4.29 -26.31
CA THR A 101 -6.27 3.89 -27.34
C THR A 101 -6.09 2.42 -27.80
N ASP A 102 -7.15 1.83 -28.37
CA ASP A 102 -7.20 0.39 -28.71
C ASP A 102 -6.20 -0.05 -29.79
N ASP A 103 -5.72 0.88 -30.62
CA ASP A 103 -4.66 0.67 -31.61
C ASP A 103 -3.27 0.44 -30.98
N HIS A 104 -3.12 0.75 -29.68
CA HIS A 104 -1.86 0.62 -28.94
C HIS A 104 -1.94 -0.48 -27.87
N VAL A 105 -2.49 -1.65 -28.20
CA VAL A 105 -2.66 -2.79 -27.26
C VAL A 105 -1.36 -3.16 -26.54
N ALA A 106 -0.24 -3.23 -27.27
CA ALA A 106 1.07 -3.57 -26.66
C ALA A 106 1.46 -2.59 -25.54
N TRP A 107 1.10 -1.30 -25.68
CA TRP A 107 1.35 -0.29 -24.66
C TRP A 107 0.47 -0.49 -23.43
N ARG A 108 -0.79 -0.88 -23.59
CA ARG A 108 -1.65 -1.23 -22.45
C ARG A 108 -1.06 -2.37 -21.62
N PHE A 109 -0.56 -3.42 -22.28
CA PHE A 109 0.08 -4.53 -21.58
C PHE A 109 1.39 -4.13 -20.92
N GLY A 110 2.27 -3.40 -21.62
CA GLY A 110 3.57 -2.99 -21.11
C GLY A 110 3.51 -1.97 -19.97
N ILE A 111 2.63 -0.97 -20.07
CA ILE A 111 2.51 0.11 -19.08
C ILE A 111 1.59 -0.26 -17.93
N TRP A 112 0.62 -1.15 -18.10
CA TRP A 112 -0.39 -1.40 -17.07
C TRP A 112 -0.46 -2.88 -16.67
N TYR A 113 -0.95 -3.75 -17.56
CA TYR A 113 -1.35 -5.09 -17.16
C TYR A 113 -0.18 -5.97 -16.68
N VAL A 114 0.94 -6.03 -17.42
CA VAL A 114 2.09 -6.88 -17.04
C VAL A 114 2.70 -6.42 -15.71
N PRO A 115 3.01 -5.13 -15.49
CA PRO A 115 3.45 -4.65 -14.19
C PRO A 115 2.44 -4.90 -13.06
N LEU A 116 1.14 -4.64 -13.31
CA LEU A 116 0.07 -4.83 -12.32
C LEU A 116 0.02 -6.28 -11.82
N PHE A 117 -0.08 -7.25 -12.73
CA PHE A 117 -0.16 -8.66 -12.35
C PHE A 117 1.12 -9.15 -11.66
N SER A 118 2.28 -8.65 -12.09
CA SER A 118 3.56 -8.96 -11.45
C SER A 118 3.59 -8.45 -10.00
N LEU A 119 3.14 -7.21 -9.77
CA LEU A 119 3.07 -6.61 -8.43
C LEU A 119 2.04 -7.32 -7.54
N ILE A 120 0.87 -7.67 -8.07
CA ILE A 120 -0.16 -8.44 -7.34
C ILE A 120 0.43 -9.77 -6.86
N PHE A 121 1.10 -10.52 -7.74
CA PHE A 121 1.73 -11.79 -7.37
C PHE A 121 2.77 -11.60 -6.26
N LEU A 122 3.67 -10.62 -6.41
CA LEU A 122 4.67 -10.31 -5.38
C LEU A 122 4.04 -9.92 -4.03
N MET A 123 2.98 -9.10 -4.07
CA MET A 123 2.24 -8.71 -2.87
C MET A 123 1.60 -9.90 -2.16
N ILE A 124 0.99 -10.82 -2.91
CA ILE A 124 0.41 -12.06 -2.34
C ILE A 124 1.50 -12.86 -1.62
N CYS A 125 2.67 -13.04 -2.25
CA CYS A 125 3.79 -13.72 -1.61
C CYS A 125 4.27 -13.00 -0.33
N CYS A 126 4.39 -11.67 -0.36
CA CYS A 126 4.78 -10.87 0.80
C CYS A 126 3.76 -10.99 1.94
N TYR A 127 2.46 -10.85 1.66
CA TYR A 127 1.41 -10.98 2.66
C TYR A 127 1.34 -12.39 3.25
N ALA A 128 1.48 -13.44 2.43
CA ALA A 128 1.53 -14.81 2.94
C ALA A 128 2.68 -14.97 3.96
N ARG A 129 3.87 -14.45 3.66
CA ARG A 129 5.01 -14.46 4.59
C ARG A 129 4.74 -13.66 5.86
N ILE A 130 4.20 -12.44 5.73
CA ILE A 130 3.84 -11.59 6.87
C ILE A 130 2.86 -12.33 7.80
N ILE A 131 1.81 -12.93 7.24
CA ILE A 131 0.77 -13.65 8.00
C ILE A 131 1.37 -14.87 8.70
N CYS A 132 2.20 -15.68 8.00
CA CYS A 132 2.86 -16.83 8.62
C CYS A 132 3.71 -16.41 9.84
N VAL A 133 4.53 -15.37 9.69
CA VAL A 133 5.40 -14.88 10.78
C VAL A 133 4.58 -14.25 11.91
N ALA A 134 3.56 -13.45 11.58
CA ALA A 134 2.67 -12.86 12.57
C ALA A 134 1.94 -13.94 13.38
N ASN A 135 1.44 -14.98 12.73
CA ASN A 135 0.77 -16.11 13.38
C ASN A 135 1.74 -16.89 14.28
N GLN A 136 2.95 -17.18 13.81
CA GLN A 136 3.98 -17.85 14.63
C GLN A 136 4.30 -17.06 15.90
N ARG A 137 4.45 -15.74 15.79
CA ARG A 137 4.68 -14.85 16.93
C ARG A 137 3.49 -14.87 17.88
N MET A 138 2.27 -14.75 17.37
CA MET A 138 1.06 -14.79 18.20
C MET A 138 0.96 -16.09 19.00
N GLN A 139 1.24 -17.23 18.38
CA GLN A 139 1.25 -18.53 19.07
C GLN A 139 2.35 -18.63 20.14
N SER A 140 3.55 -18.09 19.87
CA SER A 140 4.62 -18.06 20.89
C SER A 140 4.25 -17.18 22.11
N TRP A 141 3.54 -16.07 21.88
CA TRP A 141 3.07 -15.18 22.93
C TRP A 141 1.97 -15.85 23.77
N LEU A 142 0.99 -16.50 23.12
CA LEU A 142 -0.05 -17.26 23.83
C LEU A 142 0.52 -18.45 24.62
N GLY A 143 1.54 -19.12 24.10
CA GLY A 143 2.21 -20.22 24.80
C GLY A 143 3.00 -19.78 26.04
N THR A 144 3.59 -18.58 26.01
CA THR A 144 4.34 -18.02 27.14
C THR A 144 3.46 -17.26 28.13
N PHE A 145 2.33 -16.69 27.67
CA PHE A 145 1.37 -15.99 28.51
C PHE A 145 0.49 -16.98 29.30
N ASN A 146 0.89 -17.30 30.53
CA ASN A 146 0.05 -18.04 31.47
C ASN A 146 -0.69 -17.06 32.40
N PRO A 147 -2.01 -16.84 32.21
CA PRO A 147 -2.78 -15.88 32.98
C PRO A 147 -2.87 -16.25 34.47
N GLU A 148 -2.79 -17.53 34.84
CA GLU A 148 -2.74 -17.93 36.24
C GLU A 148 -1.42 -17.56 36.92
N ARG A 149 -0.30 -17.63 36.19
CA ARG A 149 1.02 -17.27 36.72
C ARG A 149 1.08 -15.77 37.02
N GLU A 150 0.57 -14.94 36.11
CA GLU A 150 0.48 -13.49 36.34
C GLU A 150 -0.50 -13.17 37.47
N ARG A 151 -1.65 -13.86 37.55
CA ARG A 151 -2.60 -13.70 38.66
C ARG A 151 -1.98 -14.07 40.01
N ARG A 152 -1.18 -15.15 40.08
CA ARG A 152 -0.45 -15.55 41.30
C ARG A 152 0.62 -14.55 41.71
N LYS A 153 1.35 -13.95 40.75
CA LYS A 153 2.31 -12.87 41.07
C LYS A 153 1.60 -11.67 41.68
N VAL A 154 0.46 -11.25 41.13
CA VAL A 154 -0.33 -10.13 41.64
C VAL A 154 -0.86 -10.43 43.06
N MET A 155 -1.44 -11.62 43.27
CA MET A 155 -1.93 -12.04 44.60
C MET A 155 -0.79 -12.15 45.62
N GLY A 156 0.36 -12.69 45.22
CA GLY A 156 1.56 -12.76 46.07
C GLY A 156 2.08 -11.38 46.44
N CYS A 157 2.14 -10.45 45.48
CA CYS A 157 2.58 -9.07 45.71
C CYS A 157 1.62 -8.32 46.65
N GLN A 158 0.30 -8.53 46.52
CA GLN A 158 -0.71 -7.99 47.44
C GLN A 158 -0.54 -8.54 48.86
N HIS A 159 -0.25 -9.83 49.00
CA HIS A 159 -0.01 -10.45 50.30
C HIS A 159 1.22 -9.84 50.98
N THR A 160 2.33 -9.71 50.25
CA THR A 160 3.55 -9.08 50.78
C THR A 160 3.30 -7.62 51.18
N TYR A 161 2.56 -6.86 50.36
CA TYR A 161 2.23 -5.46 50.64
C TYR A 161 1.40 -5.30 51.93
N ALA A 162 0.38 -6.14 52.13
CA ALA A 162 -0.45 -6.16 53.32
C ALA A 162 0.35 -6.52 54.59
N TYR A 163 1.29 -7.47 54.48
CA TYR A 163 2.20 -7.79 55.58
C TYR A 163 3.08 -6.60 55.97
N THR A 164 3.72 -5.91 55.03
CA THR A 164 4.57 -4.75 55.35
C THR A 164 3.82 -3.58 55.99
N HIS A 165 2.54 -3.37 55.66
CA HIS A 165 1.74 -2.26 56.18
C HIS A 165 1.07 -2.53 57.53
N SER A 166 1.09 -3.79 58.02
CA SER A 166 0.50 -4.18 59.31
C SER A 166 1.48 -4.04 60.49
N TYR A 167 2.76 -3.76 60.23
CA TYR A 167 3.84 -3.63 61.22
C TYR A 167 4.38 -2.19 61.38
N THR A 168 3.67 -1.20 60.84
CA THR A 168 3.88 0.25 61.04
C THR A 168 2.63 0.84 61.67
#